data_AF-A0A3B8R4W8-F1
#
_entry.id   AF-A0A3B8R4W8-F1
#
_cell.length_a   1.000
_cell.length_b   1.000
_cell.length_c   1.000
_cell.angle_alpha   90.00
_cell.angle_beta   90.00
_cell.angle_gamma   90.00
#
_symmetry.space_group_name_H-M   'P 1'
#
loop_
_entity.id
_entity.type
_entity.pdbx_description
1 polymer ?
#
loop_
_entity_poly.entity_id
_entity_poly.type
_entity_poly.pdbx_seq_one_letter_code
_entity_poly.pdbx_strand_id
1 'polypeptide(L)'
;MDTQNRLLSAIAEHIDISPSDFLLAQERYRAVKDWLMAGSYDSGFSPEVYLQGSFRLGTVVKPYRGDKDGQFDIDQVFELTQPCEQPSAYALKRDVGNRLNGRADYERMLDDEGSRCWTLEYAAAHNRPAFHLDILPSLSSQVRPGGQIDITDKGDQGYSWLVSNPKDYYQWFKSKNVYSPEFITEQKSVIFDANQTLFSRSEDVPIRLLRSPLQRAIQIMKRHRDVYFNGKNYRPISIIITTIAAQIHDSLNISQIIEKFTAYVAEGHELLLCTGSIERDSIMMYKNGVWLIPNPVIPNRGDGEMENFADKWNEDSGFAIAFFEWSQQLARDASGFSESLVSDDLNLRIKCFGDGSVYSKIVSSRLADRLTQNWGDTDELLSLIHLAVEGNFAWSAVESAAQKILDQSQSQCCEDVARVNFYQVPRHQGRELSPEAKADVDNILSRNQEDSAFVLCCHLLLGSATQKMVRDCITSRGSADVLGWPILRLAPPEILGF
;
A
#
# COMPACT_ATOMS: atom_id res chain seq x y z
N MET A 1 1.34 -12.18 -24.99
CA MET A 1 1.40 -11.41 -23.72
C MET A 1 1.98 -10.05 -24.03
N ASP A 2 1.27 -9.02 -23.58
CA ASP A 2 1.63 -7.62 -23.74
C ASP A 2 3.07 -7.33 -23.27
N THR A 3 3.80 -6.48 -23.99
CA THR A 3 5.19 -6.10 -23.70
C THR A 3 5.29 -5.45 -22.32
N GLN A 4 4.30 -4.65 -21.94
CA GLN A 4 4.19 -4.03 -20.63
C GLN A 4 4.12 -5.08 -19.51
N ASN A 5 3.25 -6.08 -19.66
CA ASN A 5 3.08 -7.14 -18.66
C ASN A 5 4.35 -7.99 -18.45
N ARG A 6 5.11 -8.25 -19.53
CA ARG A 6 6.42 -8.94 -19.44
C ARG A 6 7.43 -8.10 -18.68
N LEU A 7 7.47 -6.79 -18.93
CA LEU A 7 8.37 -5.88 -18.25
C LEU A 7 8.02 -5.78 -16.76
N LEU A 8 6.74 -5.61 -16.41
CA LEU A 8 6.29 -5.62 -15.01
C LEU A 8 6.64 -6.94 -14.30
N SER A 9 6.51 -8.07 -15.00
CA SER A 9 6.92 -9.37 -14.45
C SER A 9 8.42 -9.42 -14.15
N ALA A 10 9.27 -8.98 -15.07
CA ALA A 10 10.71 -8.94 -14.89
C ALA A 10 11.14 -7.96 -13.78
N ILE A 11 10.49 -6.80 -13.71
CA ILE A 11 10.69 -5.82 -12.63
C ILE A 11 10.33 -6.46 -11.27
N ALA A 12 9.22 -7.18 -11.21
CA ALA A 12 8.74 -7.81 -9.99
C ALA A 12 9.66 -8.94 -9.49
N GLU A 13 10.43 -9.60 -10.36
CA GLU A 13 11.44 -10.59 -9.95
C GLU A 13 12.54 -9.97 -9.06
N HIS A 14 12.86 -8.69 -9.24
CA HIS A 14 13.87 -8.00 -8.42
C HIS A 14 13.40 -7.68 -7.00
N ILE A 15 12.08 -7.68 -6.77
CA ILE A 15 11.49 -7.43 -5.46
C ILE A 15 11.07 -8.74 -4.76
N ASP A 16 11.28 -9.89 -5.39
CA ASP A 16 11.03 -11.19 -4.78
C ASP A 16 12.00 -11.49 -3.63
N ILE A 17 11.50 -12.28 -2.68
CA ILE A 17 12.37 -13.02 -1.77
C ILE A 17 13.20 -14.03 -2.58
N SER A 18 14.51 -14.13 -2.30
CA SER A 18 15.32 -15.15 -2.95
C SER A 18 14.92 -16.56 -2.45
N PRO A 19 15.07 -17.61 -3.27
CA PRO A 19 14.83 -18.99 -2.80
C PRO A 19 15.66 -19.33 -1.56
N SER A 20 16.89 -18.83 -1.45
CA SER A 20 17.74 -19.04 -0.28
C SER A 20 17.23 -18.34 0.99
N ASP A 21 16.72 -17.11 0.87
CA ASP A 21 16.14 -16.36 2.00
C ASP A 21 14.80 -16.97 2.41
N PHE A 22 14.02 -17.48 1.45
CA PHE A 22 12.78 -18.20 1.72
C PHE A 22 13.03 -19.50 2.50
N LEU A 23 14.05 -20.29 2.12
CA LEU A 23 14.41 -21.51 2.85
C LEU A 23 14.89 -21.18 4.26
N LEU A 24 15.67 -20.11 4.45
CA LEU A 24 16.07 -19.63 5.77
C LEU A 24 14.86 -19.21 6.62
N ALA A 25 13.92 -18.46 6.04
CA ALA A 25 12.68 -18.08 6.71
C ALA A 25 11.87 -19.33 7.13
N GLN A 26 11.81 -20.33 6.26
CA GLN A 26 11.13 -21.59 6.52
C GLN A 26 11.80 -22.38 7.66
N GLU A 27 13.13 -22.39 7.73
CA GLU A 27 13.89 -23.01 8.83
C GLU A 27 13.58 -22.32 10.16
N ARG A 28 13.67 -20.99 10.22
CA ARG A 28 13.35 -20.19 11.42
C ARG A 28 11.90 -20.40 11.87
N TYR A 29 10.99 -20.40 10.91
CA TYR A 29 9.59 -20.73 11.15
C TYR A 29 9.43 -22.10 11.81
N ARG A 30 10.04 -23.15 11.25
CA ARG A 30 9.95 -24.52 11.79
C ARG A 30 10.54 -24.62 13.19
N ALA A 31 11.70 -24.01 13.43
CA ALA A 31 12.33 -24.04 14.74
C ALA A 31 11.43 -23.48 15.85
N VAL A 32 10.81 -22.31 15.62
CA VAL A 32 9.89 -21.70 16.59
C VAL A 32 8.60 -22.52 16.71
N LYS A 33 8.06 -22.98 15.58
CA LYS A 33 6.89 -23.87 15.57
C LYS A 33 7.10 -25.13 16.41
N ASP A 34 8.20 -25.83 16.22
CA ASP A 34 8.49 -27.07 16.94
C ASP A 34 8.67 -26.81 18.44
N TRP A 35 9.31 -25.68 18.80
CA TRP A 35 9.42 -25.26 20.19
C TRP A 35 8.05 -24.98 20.84
N LEU A 36 7.18 -24.25 20.16
CA LEU A 36 5.85 -23.93 20.66
C LEU A 36 4.97 -25.18 20.75
N MET A 37 5.00 -26.07 19.75
CA MET A 37 4.19 -27.29 19.76
C MET A 37 4.61 -28.29 20.84
N ALA A 38 5.89 -28.28 21.24
CA ALA A 38 6.39 -29.10 22.35
C ALA A 38 6.13 -28.47 23.74
N GLY A 39 5.53 -27.28 23.80
CA GLY A 39 5.23 -26.58 25.05
C GLY A 39 4.04 -27.17 25.81
N SER A 40 3.96 -26.82 27.09
CA SER A 40 2.77 -27.01 27.92
C SER A 40 2.26 -25.65 28.36
N TYR A 41 0.95 -25.45 28.30
CA TYR A 41 0.31 -24.16 28.51
C TYR A 41 -0.83 -24.32 29.52
N ASP A 42 -0.92 -23.42 30.49
CA ASP A 42 -2.00 -23.46 31.49
C ASP A 42 -3.35 -23.11 30.84
N SER A 43 -3.31 -22.29 29.79
CA SER A 43 -4.48 -21.84 29.02
C SER A 43 -5.13 -22.95 28.17
N GLY A 44 -4.48 -24.09 27.94
CA GLY A 44 -5.06 -25.18 27.15
C GLY A 44 -4.05 -26.16 26.56
N PHE A 45 -4.56 -27.06 25.73
CA PHE A 45 -3.83 -28.17 25.13
C PHE A 45 -3.89 -28.12 23.59
N SER A 46 -3.14 -29.04 22.98
CA SER A 46 -3.14 -29.29 21.54
C SER A 46 -2.80 -28.04 20.72
N PRO A 47 -1.59 -27.47 20.91
CA PRO A 47 -1.13 -26.31 20.15
C PRO A 47 -0.92 -26.67 18.67
N GLU A 48 -1.55 -25.89 17.79
CA GLU A 48 -1.26 -25.86 16.37
C GLU A 48 -0.52 -24.58 16.01
N VAL A 49 0.55 -24.72 15.21
CA VAL A 49 1.27 -23.56 14.68
C VAL A 49 1.29 -23.59 13.17
N TYR A 50 0.89 -22.49 12.54
CA TYR A 50 0.84 -22.35 11.10
C TYR A 50 1.19 -20.93 10.63
N LEU A 51 1.73 -20.85 9.41
CA LEU A 51 2.00 -19.58 8.75
C LEU A 51 0.70 -18.82 8.46
N GLN A 52 0.77 -17.50 8.49
CA GLN A 52 -0.21 -16.60 7.90
C GLN A 52 0.49 -15.52 7.06
N GLY A 53 -0.26 -14.48 6.67
CA GLY A 53 0.29 -13.29 6.05
C GLY A 53 1.03 -13.54 4.74
N SER A 54 1.99 -12.66 4.44
CA SER A 54 2.55 -12.54 3.08
C SER A 54 3.35 -13.77 2.63
N PHE A 55 4.02 -14.46 3.55
CA PHE A 55 4.72 -15.72 3.26
C PHE A 55 3.76 -16.84 2.89
N ARG A 56 2.60 -16.92 3.55
CA ARG A 56 1.58 -17.93 3.22
C ARG A 56 0.90 -17.63 1.89
N LEU A 57 0.63 -16.36 1.61
CA LEU A 57 -0.03 -15.92 0.37
C LEU A 57 0.91 -15.87 -0.84
N GLY A 58 2.23 -15.97 -0.65
CA GLY A 58 3.22 -15.83 -1.72
C GLY A 58 3.32 -14.38 -2.24
N THR A 59 3.04 -13.41 -1.39
CA THR A 59 3.08 -11.96 -1.70
C THR A 59 4.16 -11.24 -0.88
N VAL A 60 5.11 -11.98 -0.30
CA VAL A 60 6.27 -11.42 0.39
C VAL A 60 7.09 -10.57 -0.59
N VAL A 61 7.52 -9.40 -0.13
CA VAL A 61 8.32 -8.45 -0.90
C VAL A 61 9.63 -8.27 -0.15
N LYS A 62 10.75 -8.31 -0.86
CA LYS A 62 12.06 -7.99 -0.29
C LYS A 62 12.00 -6.60 0.33
N PRO A 63 12.63 -6.35 1.49
CA PRO A 63 12.66 -5.01 2.04
C PRO A 63 13.31 -4.00 1.09
N TYR A 64 12.81 -2.78 1.09
CA TYR A 64 13.39 -1.69 0.30
C TYR A 64 14.71 -1.24 0.94
N ARG A 65 15.79 -1.11 0.16
CA ARG A 65 17.12 -0.79 0.72
C ARG A 65 17.21 0.60 1.36
N GLY A 66 16.36 1.53 0.93
CA GLY A 66 16.28 2.87 1.53
C GLY A 66 15.50 2.90 2.84
N ASP A 67 14.78 1.81 3.14
CA ASP A 67 14.14 1.59 4.44
C ASP A 67 15.20 1.00 5.38
N LYS A 68 15.67 1.82 6.33
CA LYS A 68 16.71 1.43 7.28
C LYS A 68 16.24 0.31 8.22
N ASP A 69 14.93 0.19 8.38
CA ASP A 69 14.26 -0.77 9.24
C ASP A 69 13.57 -1.86 8.41
N GLY A 70 13.92 -1.99 7.12
CA GLY A 70 13.28 -2.94 6.22
C GLY A 70 13.61 -4.39 6.56
N GLN A 71 12.61 -5.15 7.00
CA GLN A 71 12.74 -6.56 7.40
C GLN A 71 11.73 -7.48 6.72
N PHE A 72 12.04 -8.77 6.68
CA PHE A 72 11.07 -9.79 6.25
C PHE A 72 10.17 -10.18 7.43
N ASP A 73 8.87 -10.00 7.26
CA ASP A 73 7.87 -10.36 8.27
C ASP A 73 7.38 -11.80 8.09
N ILE A 74 7.66 -12.67 9.05
CA ILE A 74 7.19 -14.06 9.09
C ILE A 74 6.05 -14.13 10.12
N ASP A 75 4.82 -14.14 9.64
CA ASP A 75 3.65 -14.24 10.50
C ASP A 75 3.31 -15.70 10.85
N GLN A 76 3.22 -16.00 12.14
CA GLN A 76 2.76 -17.28 12.69
C GLN A 76 1.54 -17.10 13.56
N VAL A 77 0.62 -18.05 13.45
CA VAL A 77 -0.48 -18.20 14.40
C VAL A 77 -0.16 -19.36 15.32
N PHE A 78 -0.24 -19.12 16.62
CA PHE A 78 -0.25 -20.13 17.66
C PHE A 78 -1.70 -20.33 18.11
N GLU A 79 -2.30 -21.47 17.77
CA GLU A 79 -3.70 -21.77 18.06
C GLU A 79 -3.78 -22.93 19.07
N LEU A 80 -4.34 -22.68 20.26
CA LEU A 80 -4.76 -23.79 21.13
C LEU A 80 -6.13 -24.28 20.68
N THR A 81 -6.18 -25.53 20.21
CA THR A 81 -7.41 -26.15 19.71
C THR A 81 -8.30 -26.69 20.83
N GLN A 82 -7.72 -26.92 22.01
CA GLN A 82 -8.42 -27.41 23.20
C GLN A 82 -8.15 -26.47 24.38
N PRO A 83 -8.81 -25.30 24.44
CA PRO A 83 -8.68 -24.38 25.57
C PRO A 83 -9.16 -25.03 26.87
N CYS A 84 -8.52 -24.68 27.99
CA CYS A 84 -9.08 -24.89 29.33
C CYS A 84 -10.36 -24.05 29.50
N GLU A 85 -11.11 -24.22 30.58
CA GLU A 85 -12.33 -23.41 30.79
C GLU A 85 -12.00 -21.91 30.89
N GLN A 86 -12.36 -21.17 29.83
CA GLN A 86 -12.31 -19.70 29.68
C GLN A 86 -11.00 -19.02 30.11
N PRO A 87 -9.84 -19.35 29.49
CA PRO A 87 -8.64 -18.54 29.67
C PRO A 87 -8.92 -17.08 29.24
N SER A 88 -8.35 -16.13 29.98
CA SER A 88 -8.36 -14.73 29.56
C SER A 88 -7.33 -14.50 28.44
N ALA A 89 -7.55 -13.46 27.63
CA ALA A 89 -6.59 -13.06 26.59
C ALA A 89 -5.20 -12.81 27.18
N TYR A 90 -5.14 -12.19 28.37
CA TYR A 90 -3.91 -12.00 29.13
C TYR A 90 -3.23 -13.32 29.50
N ALA A 91 -3.97 -14.30 30.03
CA ALA A 91 -3.41 -15.58 30.44
C ALA A 91 -2.77 -16.30 29.25
N LEU A 92 -3.46 -16.38 28.12
CA LEU A 92 -2.91 -16.99 26.91
C LEU A 92 -1.67 -16.24 26.41
N LYS A 93 -1.78 -14.91 26.29
CA LYS A 93 -0.69 -14.06 25.82
C LYS A 93 0.57 -14.27 26.68
N ARG A 94 0.40 -14.28 28.00
CA ARG A 94 1.47 -14.52 28.97
C ARG A 94 2.04 -15.94 28.87
N ASP A 95 1.21 -16.97 28.73
CA ASP A 95 1.67 -18.35 28.63
C ASP A 95 2.58 -18.56 27.41
N VAL A 96 2.20 -17.99 26.27
CA VAL A 96 3.02 -18.03 25.05
C VAL A 96 4.31 -17.24 25.24
N GLY A 97 4.25 -16.05 25.83
CA GLY A 97 5.44 -15.24 26.13
C GLY A 97 6.41 -15.95 27.07
N ASN A 98 5.90 -16.57 28.15
CA ASN A 98 6.69 -17.38 29.08
C ASN A 98 7.33 -18.57 28.38
N ARG A 99 6.62 -19.22 27.45
CA ARG A 99 7.18 -20.32 26.66
C ARG A 99 8.35 -19.86 25.79
N LEU A 100 8.24 -18.69 25.16
CA LEU A 100 9.34 -18.11 24.37
C LEU A 100 10.53 -17.77 25.27
N ASN A 101 10.30 -17.11 26.40
CA ASN A 101 11.33 -16.78 27.40
C ASN A 101 11.99 -18.01 28.04
N GLY A 102 11.32 -19.16 28.04
CA GLY A 102 11.87 -20.42 28.55
C GLY A 102 13.09 -20.96 27.78
N ARG A 103 13.48 -20.33 26.65
CA ARG A 103 14.69 -20.66 25.91
C ARG A 103 15.55 -19.41 25.72
N ALA A 104 16.80 -19.48 26.19
CA ALA A 104 17.76 -18.37 26.16
C ALA A 104 17.95 -17.73 24.77
N ASP A 105 17.91 -18.53 23.69
CA ASP A 105 18.01 -18.00 22.33
C ASP A 105 16.84 -17.06 22.00
N TYR A 106 15.62 -17.45 22.35
CA TYR A 106 14.40 -16.72 22.03
C TYR A 106 14.20 -15.55 22.99
N GLU A 107 14.48 -15.72 24.28
CA GLU A 107 14.50 -14.63 25.26
C GLU A 107 15.38 -13.47 24.78
N ARG A 108 16.58 -13.75 24.26
CA ARG A 108 17.49 -12.74 23.72
C ARG A 108 16.97 -12.03 22.47
N MET A 109 16.12 -12.67 21.68
CA MET A 109 15.57 -12.14 20.43
C MET A 109 14.17 -11.55 20.61
N LEU A 110 13.55 -11.73 21.77
CA LEU A 110 12.18 -11.30 22.02
C LEU A 110 12.14 -9.79 22.18
N ASP A 111 11.35 -9.14 21.34
CA ASP A 111 11.04 -7.72 21.46
C ASP A 111 10.02 -7.47 22.60
N ASP A 112 9.79 -6.20 22.92
CA ASP A 112 8.71 -5.80 23.82
C ASP A 112 7.35 -6.34 23.37
N GLU A 113 6.46 -6.55 24.33
CA GLU A 113 5.15 -7.13 24.06
C GLU A 113 4.29 -6.22 23.17
N GLY A 114 4.16 -6.61 21.89
CA GLY A 114 3.27 -6.00 20.93
C GLY A 114 1.78 -6.23 21.22
N SER A 115 0.92 -5.40 20.62
CA SER A 115 -0.53 -5.40 20.88
C SER A 115 -1.17 -6.77 20.66
N ARG A 116 -0.88 -7.41 19.51
CA ARG A 116 -1.47 -8.71 19.15
C ARG A 116 -0.46 -9.85 19.18
N CYS A 117 0.75 -9.64 18.68
CA CYS A 117 1.79 -10.67 18.56
C CYS A 117 2.91 -10.54 19.59
N TRP A 118 3.67 -11.61 19.77
CA TRP A 118 5.04 -11.58 20.28
C TRP A 118 5.99 -11.59 19.09
N THR A 119 7.06 -10.80 19.12
CA THR A 119 7.97 -10.66 17.97
C THR A 119 9.37 -11.13 18.34
N LEU A 120 9.95 -12.02 17.52
CA LEU A 120 11.35 -12.40 17.60
C LEU A 120 12.15 -11.67 16.51
N GLU A 121 13.13 -10.86 16.92
CA GLU A 121 14.03 -10.13 16.04
C GLU A 121 15.25 -10.97 15.67
N TYR A 122 15.28 -11.45 14.44
CA TYR A 122 16.46 -12.11 13.89
C TYR A 122 17.37 -11.09 13.22
N ALA A 123 18.51 -10.84 13.87
CA ALA A 123 19.55 -9.96 13.35
C ALA A 123 19.93 -10.26 11.89
N ALA A 124 20.23 -9.19 11.15
CA ALA A 124 20.77 -9.29 9.80
C ALA A 124 22.10 -10.07 9.80
N ALA A 125 22.29 -10.89 8.77
CA ALA A 125 23.59 -11.50 8.46
C ALA A 125 24.25 -10.73 7.31
N HIS A 126 25.56 -10.90 7.11
CA HIS A 126 26.28 -10.22 6.03
C HIS A 126 25.56 -10.41 4.68
N ASN A 127 25.13 -9.31 4.06
CA ASN A 127 24.37 -9.24 2.81
C ASN A 127 22.93 -9.81 2.82
N ARG A 128 22.31 -10.04 3.99
CA ARG A 128 20.90 -10.47 4.10
C ARG A 128 20.10 -9.51 4.99
N PRO A 129 18.86 -9.16 4.62
CA PRO A 129 17.96 -8.41 5.50
C PRO A 129 17.70 -9.14 6.82
N ALA A 130 17.34 -8.38 7.85
CA ALA A 130 16.81 -8.92 9.09
C ALA A 130 15.41 -9.52 8.88
N PHE A 131 14.96 -10.33 9.84
CA PHE A 131 13.63 -10.92 9.82
C PHE A 131 12.96 -10.68 11.16
N HIS A 132 11.68 -10.31 11.12
CA HIS A 132 10.80 -10.39 12.26
C HIS A 132 9.94 -11.64 12.14
N LEU A 133 9.81 -12.38 13.24
CA LEU A 133 8.93 -13.52 13.31
C LEU A 133 7.88 -13.22 14.37
N ASP A 134 6.67 -12.98 13.90
CA ASP A 134 5.53 -12.63 14.74
C ASP A 134 4.76 -13.89 15.10
N ILE A 135 4.49 -14.08 16.39
CA ILE A 135 3.68 -15.16 16.92
C ILE A 135 2.39 -14.54 17.47
N LEU A 136 1.26 -14.84 16.83
CA LEU A 136 -0.07 -14.42 17.24
C LEU A 136 -0.71 -15.50 18.12
N PRO A 137 -0.85 -15.28 19.44
CA PRO A 137 -1.55 -16.21 20.32
C PRO A 137 -3.05 -16.18 20.06
N SER A 138 -3.65 -17.36 19.91
CA SER A 138 -5.07 -17.50 19.66
C SER A 138 -5.66 -18.80 20.21
N LEU A 139 -6.98 -18.83 20.32
CA LEU A 139 -7.75 -20.03 20.62
C LEU A 139 -8.61 -20.43 19.43
N SER A 140 -8.82 -21.72 19.23
CA SER A 140 -9.90 -22.18 18.36
C SER A 140 -11.22 -21.74 18.96
N SER A 141 -12.06 -21.07 18.15
CA SER A 141 -13.37 -20.65 18.62
C SER A 141 -14.23 -21.89 18.91
N GLN A 142 -14.69 -22.02 20.15
CA GLN A 142 -15.61 -23.09 20.55
C GLN A 142 -17.07 -22.80 20.14
N VAL A 143 -17.35 -21.54 19.79
CA VAL A 143 -18.70 -21.03 19.57
C VAL A 143 -18.94 -20.70 18.09
N ARG A 144 -17.89 -20.40 17.32
CA ARG A 144 -18.02 -19.95 15.93
C ARG A 144 -17.53 -21.02 14.91
N PRO A 145 -18.35 -21.37 13.90
CA PRO A 145 -17.99 -22.36 12.89
C PRO A 145 -16.92 -21.84 11.91
N GLY A 146 -16.31 -22.74 11.13
CA GLY A 146 -15.50 -22.38 9.97
C GLY A 146 -14.10 -21.88 10.32
N GLY A 147 -13.39 -22.53 11.23
CA GLY A 147 -11.96 -22.27 11.48
C GLY A 147 -11.63 -20.88 12.07
N GLN A 148 -12.63 -20.16 12.56
CA GLN A 148 -12.45 -18.87 13.24
C GLN A 148 -11.71 -19.05 14.56
N ILE A 149 -10.89 -18.05 14.90
CA ILE A 149 -10.07 -18.02 16.09
C ILE A 149 -10.32 -16.75 16.90
N ASP A 150 -10.13 -16.84 18.21
CA ASP A 150 -10.06 -15.72 19.13
C ASP A 150 -8.59 -15.33 19.32
N ILE A 151 -8.20 -14.14 18.87
CA ILE A 151 -6.83 -13.63 18.96
C ILE A 151 -6.69 -12.67 20.13
N THR A 152 -5.53 -12.69 20.80
CA THR A 152 -5.26 -11.76 21.90
C THR A 152 -5.02 -10.34 21.38
N ASP A 153 -5.58 -9.34 22.05
CA ASP A 153 -5.34 -7.93 21.77
C ASP A 153 -5.09 -7.17 23.07
N LYS A 154 -3.95 -6.48 23.15
CA LYS A 154 -3.52 -5.65 24.27
C LYS A 154 -3.70 -4.18 23.88
N GLY A 155 -4.57 -3.50 24.62
CA GLY A 155 -4.77 -2.05 24.53
C GLY A 155 -4.52 -1.37 25.88
N ASP A 156 -4.79 -0.06 25.94
CA ASP A 156 -4.53 0.76 27.13
C ASP A 156 -5.33 0.32 28.36
N GLN A 157 -6.50 -0.28 28.15
CA GLN A 157 -7.42 -0.73 29.21
C GLN A 157 -7.25 -2.20 29.61
N GLY A 158 -6.27 -2.90 29.04
CA GLY A 158 -6.00 -4.31 29.34
C GLY A 158 -6.03 -5.20 28.09
N TYR A 159 -6.44 -6.45 28.29
CA TYR A 159 -6.41 -7.49 27.26
C TYR A 159 -7.84 -7.91 26.87
N SER A 160 -8.10 -8.00 25.58
CA SER A 160 -9.37 -8.41 24.99
C SER A 160 -9.17 -9.51 23.95
N TRP A 161 -10.28 -10.08 23.51
CA TRP A 161 -10.31 -11.03 22.38
C TRP A 161 -10.83 -10.30 21.15
N LEU A 162 -10.17 -10.54 20.00
CA LEU A 162 -10.69 -10.17 18.69
C LEU A 162 -10.94 -11.43 17.86
N VAL A 163 -11.87 -11.36 16.92
CA VAL A 163 -12.16 -12.47 16.00
C VAL A 163 -11.27 -12.36 14.77
N SER A 164 -10.69 -13.47 14.33
CA SER A 164 -9.99 -13.58 13.04
C SER A 164 -10.22 -14.95 12.38
N ASN A 165 -9.85 -15.08 11.11
CA ASN A 165 -9.94 -16.36 10.39
C ASN A 165 -8.83 -16.51 9.32
N PRO A 166 -7.56 -16.65 9.75
CA PRO A 166 -6.42 -16.71 8.84
C PRO A 166 -6.39 -17.98 7.97
N LYS A 167 -6.96 -19.10 8.46
CA LYS A 167 -7.04 -20.36 7.71
C LYS A 167 -7.97 -20.21 6.50
N ASP A 168 -9.17 -19.69 6.69
CA ASP A 168 -10.12 -19.53 5.59
C ASP A 168 -9.79 -18.32 4.72
N TYR A 169 -9.22 -17.25 5.27
CA TYR A 169 -8.72 -16.14 4.45
C TYR A 169 -7.71 -16.63 3.41
N TYR A 170 -6.81 -17.54 3.80
CA TYR A 170 -5.90 -18.17 2.85
C TYR A 170 -6.64 -18.99 1.78
N GLN A 171 -7.67 -19.76 2.13
CA GLN A 171 -8.42 -20.54 1.15
C GLN A 171 -9.21 -19.64 0.20
N TRP A 172 -9.78 -18.56 0.72
CA TRP A 172 -10.43 -17.52 -0.07
C TRP A 172 -9.45 -16.86 -1.04
N PHE A 173 -8.27 -16.44 -0.58
CA PHE A 173 -7.27 -15.87 -1.48
C PHE A 173 -6.82 -16.88 -2.53
N LYS A 174 -6.64 -18.16 -2.16
CA LYS A 174 -6.28 -19.23 -3.09
C LYS A 174 -7.37 -19.46 -4.15
N SER A 175 -8.65 -19.31 -3.81
CA SER A 175 -9.74 -19.44 -4.79
C SER A 175 -9.78 -18.28 -5.79
N LYS A 176 -9.29 -17.09 -5.38
CA LYS A 176 -9.03 -15.95 -6.28
C LYS A 176 -7.74 -16.11 -7.08
N ASN A 177 -6.76 -16.83 -6.52
CA ASN A 177 -5.42 -17.01 -7.07
C ASN A 177 -5.17 -18.43 -7.62
N VAL A 178 -5.89 -18.81 -8.67
CA VAL A 178 -5.79 -20.17 -9.23
C VAL A 178 -4.55 -20.32 -10.12
N TYR A 179 -3.76 -21.37 -9.88
CA TYR A 179 -2.68 -21.78 -10.76
C TYR A 179 -3.13 -22.92 -11.68
N SER A 180 -2.79 -22.86 -12.97
CA SER A 180 -2.93 -24.03 -13.84
C SER A 180 -1.79 -25.03 -13.59
N PRO A 181 -2.00 -26.34 -13.83
CA PRO A 181 -0.93 -27.34 -13.72
C PRO A 181 0.29 -27.01 -14.60
N GLU A 182 0.06 -26.45 -15.78
CA GLU A 182 1.11 -26.04 -16.72
C GLU A 182 1.92 -24.89 -16.14
N PHE A 183 1.25 -23.87 -15.58
CA PHE A 183 1.90 -22.75 -14.92
C PHE A 183 2.77 -23.21 -13.75
N ILE A 184 2.27 -24.14 -12.91
CA ILE A 184 3.05 -24.69 -11.79
C ILE A 184 4.31 -25.37 -12.31
N THR A 185 4.16 -26.20 -13.34
CA THR A 185 5.28 -26.98 -13.90
C THR A 185 6.34 -26.06 -14.50
N GLU A 186 5.93 -25.07 -15.30
CA GLU A 186 6.81 -24.10 -15.93
C GLU A 186 7.58 -23.29 -14.89
N GLN A 187 6.89 -22.68 -13.92
CA GLN A 187 7.52 -21.85 -12.91
C GLN A 187 8.48 -22.64 -12.02
N LYS A 188 8.12 -23.87 -11.64
CA LYS A 188 9.02 -24.76 -10.89
C LYS A 188 10.28 -25.09 -11.69
N SER A 189 10.17 -25.35 -12.99
CA SER A 189 11.33 -25.59 -13.85
C SER A 189 12.26 -24.38 -13.89
N VAL A 190 11.71 -23.19 -14.16
CA VAL A 190 12.49 -21.94 -14.25
C VAL A 190 13.24 -21.64 -12.94
N ILE A 191 12.55 -21.76 -11.80
CA ILE A 191 13.17 -21.53 -10.48
C ILE A 191 14.24 -22.59 -10.19
N PHE A 192 13.96 -23.86 -10.50
CA PHE A 192 14.91 -24.97 -10.32
C PHE A 192 16.18 -24.76 -11.14
N ASP A 193 16.05 -24.43 -12.42
CA ASP A 193 17.19 -24.26 -13.32
C ASP A 193 18.12 -23.12 -12.85
N ALA A 194 17.55 -22.05 -12.28
CA ALA A 194 18.31 -20.96 -11.69
C ALA A 194 18.88 -21.27 -10.28
N ASN A 195 18.47 -22.37 -9.63
CA ASN A 195 18.76 -22.68 -8.23
C ASN A 195 19.10 -24.17 -7.99
N GLN A 196 19.79 -24.83 -8.93
CA GLN A 196 20.12 -26.26 -8.85
C GLN A 196 20.98 -26.66 -7.64
N THR A 197 21.63 -25.68 -6.98
CA THR A 197 22.36 -25.91 -5.72
C THR A 197 21.47 -25.98 -4.49
N LEU A 198 20.23 -25.46 -4.58
CA LEU A 198 19.26 -25.42 -3.47
C LEU A 198 18.22 -26.53 -3.55
N PHE A 199 17.92 -27.03 -4.75
CA PHE A 199 16.87 -28.00 -5.00
C PHE A 199 17.42 -29.19 -5.78
N SER A 200 17.00 -30.41 -5.44
CA SER A 200 17.47 -31.63 -6.12
C SER A 200 16.69 -31.93 -7.40
N ARG A 201 15.42 -31.52 -7.44
CA ARG A 201 14.50 -31.64 -8.59
C ARG A 201 13.51 -30.48 -8.60
N SER A 202 12.86 -30.25 -9.74
CA SER A 202 11.89 -29.17 -9.90
C SER A 202 10.69 -29.33 -8.97
N GLU A 203 10.28 -30.56 -8.64
CA GLU A 203 9.16 -30.82 -7.73
C GLU A 203 9.42 -30.33 -6.30
N ASP A 204 10.69 -30.27 -5.88
CA ASP A 204 11.09 -29.81 -4.54
C ASP A 204 10.95 -28.30 -4.37
N VAL A 205 10.80 -27.53 -5.47
CA VAL A 205 10.58 -26.09 -5.42
C VAL A 205 9.26 -25.80 -4.72
N PRO A 206 9.27 -25.02 -3.61
CA PRO A 206 8.06 -24.69 -2.87
C PRO A 206 7.05 -23.91 -3.72
N ILE A 207 5.77 -24.32 -3.67
CA ILE A 207 4.69 -23.62 -4.39
C ILE A 207 4.57 -22.14 -4.00
N ARG A 208 5.01 -21.77 -2.78
CA ARG A 208 5.04 -20.40 -2.26
C ARG A 208 6.08 -19.49 -2.92
N LEU A 209 6.95 -20.01 -3.78
CA LEU A 209 7.86 -19.21 -4.61
C LEU A 209 7.26 -18.86 -5.98
N LEU A 210 6.12 -19.46 -6.36
CA LEU A 210 5.45 -19.16 -7.62
C LEU A 210 4.67 -17.84 -7.52
N ARG A 211 4.51 -17.16 -8.66
CA ARG A 211 3.92 -15.81 -8.72
C ARG A 211 2.95 -15.67 -9.88
N SER A 212 1.64 -15.70 -9.59
CA SER A 212 0.60 -15.34 -10.56
C SER A 212 0.62 -13.83 -10.88
N PRO A 213 -0.09 -13.40 -11.94
CA PRO A 213 -0.34 -11.97 -12.19
C PRO A 213 -0.94 -11.22 -10.98
N LEU A 214 -1.88 -11.81 -10.24
CA LEU A 214 -2.45 -11.22 -9.03
C LEU A 214 -1.38 -10.99 -7.96
N GLN A 215 -0.56 -12.01 -7.68
CA GLN A 215 0.52 -11.88 -6.70
C GLN A 215 1.55 -10.85 -7.13
N ARG A 216 1.88 -10.79 -8.43
CA ARG A 216 2.79 -9.79 -9.01
C ARG A 216 2.27 -8.37 -8.83
N ALA A 217 1.01 -8.13 -9.16
CA ALA A 217 0.37 -6.83 -8.95
C ALA A 217 0.40 -6.42 -7.46
N ILE A 218 0.04 -7.33 -6.56
CA ILE A 218 0.09 -7.07 -5.11
C ILE A 218 1.52 -6.77 -4.65
N GLN A 219 2.53 -7.51 -5.11
CA GLN A 219 3.92 -7.24 -4.75
C GLN A 219 4.40 -5.87 -5.25
N ILE A 220 4.05 -5.49 -6.48
CA ILE A 220 4.36 -4.18 -7.05
C ILE A 220 3.70 -3.07 -6.22
N MET A 221 2.41 -3.18 -5.93
CA MET A 221 1.69 -2.20 -5.10
C MET A 221 2.28 -2.10 -3.69
N LYS A 222 2.59 -3.23 -3.06
CA LYS A 222 3.29 -3.24 -1.77
C LYS A 222 4.63 -2.53 -1.88
N ARG A 223 5.47 -2.85 -2.88
CA ARG A 223 6.75 -2.16 -3.04
C ARG A 223 6.59 -0.66 -3.27
N HIS A 224 5.66 -0.26 -4.14
CA HIS A 224 5.37 1.15 -4.40
C HIS A 224 4.99 1.88 -3.11
N ARG A 225 4.12 1.26 -2.29
CA ARG A 225 3.76 1.73 -0.94
C ARG A 225 4.98 1.85 -0.04
N ASP A 226 5.85 0.84 0.01
CA ASP A 226 7.06 0.86 0.84
C ASP A 226 8.01 2.01 0.45
N VAL A 227 8.14 2.32 -0.85
CA VAL A 227 8.93 3.44 -1.34
C VAL A 227 8.27 4.78 -1.02
N TYR A 228 6.97 4.92 -1.31
CA TYR A 228 6.21 6.15 -1.11
C TYR A 228 6.21 6.60 0.35
N PHE A 229 6.10 5.64 1.27
CA PHE A 229 6.06 5.89 2.70
C PHE A 229 7.43 5.83 3.39
N ASN A 230 8.53 5.76 2.64
CA ASN A 230 9.86 5.76 3.25
C ASN A 230 10.11 7.09 3.99
N GLY A 231 10.17 7.04 5.32
CA GLY A 231 10.27 8.23 6.18
C GLY A 231 8.96 9.00 6.38
N LYS A 232 7.80 8.44 5.97
CA LYS A 232 6.46 9.00 6.20
C LYS A 232 5.65 8.10 7.16
N ASN A 233 4.74 8.71 7.91
CA ASN A 233 3.79 7.98 8.78
C ASN A 233 2.58 7.48 7.97
N TYR A 234 1.63 6.82 8.64
CA TYR A 234 0.33 6.42 8.07
C TYR A 234 0.38 5.42 6.91
N ARG A 235 1.47 4.68 6.80
CA ARG A 235 1.69 3.64 5.79
C ARG A 235 0.52 2.62 5.76
N PRO A 236 -0.24 2.50 4.65
CA PRO A 236 -1.38 1.59 4.56
C PRO A 236 -0.98 0.14 4.77
N ILE A 237 -1.73 -0.63 5.56
CA ILE A 237 -1.39 -2.03 5.85
C ILE A 237 -1.59 -2.95 4.63
N SER A 238 -0.74 -3.98 4.48
CA SER A 238 -0.75 -4.82 3.27
C SER A 238 -2.02 -5.66 3.09
N ILE A 239 -2.74 -5.98 4.17
CA ILE A 239 -3.97 -6.78 4.11
C ILE A 239 -5.09 -6.02 3.39
N ILE A 240 -5.16 -4.69 3.51
CA ILE A 240 -6.12 -3.84 2.78
C ILE A 240 -5.85 -3.93 1.27
N ILE A 241 -4.60 -3.69 0.86
CA ILE A 241 -4.17 -3.76 -0.55
C ILE A 241 -4.48 -5.15 -1.13
N THR A 242 -4.08 -6.21 -0.41
CA THR A 242 -4.27 -7.61 -0.82
C THR A 242 -5.75 -7.95 -0.97
N THR A 243 -6.57 -7.55 0.01
CA THR A 243 -8.00 -7.88 0.05
C THR A 243 -8.77 -7.18 -1.06
N ILE A 244 -8.58 -5.87 -1.24
CA ILE A 244 -9.24 -5.12 -2.30
C ILE A 244 -8.83 -5.69 -3.67
N ALA A 245 -7.52 -5.84 -3.93
CA ALA A 245 -7.02 -6.35 -5.20
C ALA A 245 -7.58 -7.74 -5.54
N ALA A 246 -7.60 -8.67 -4.59
CA ALA A 246 -8.13 -10.02 -4.80
C ALA A 246 -9.67 -10.06 -4.91
N GLN A 247 -10.39 -9.06 -4.40
CA GLN A 247 -11.85 -8.99 -4.58
C GLN A 247 -12.25 -8.47 -5.96
N ILE A 248 -11.56 -7.45 -6.47
CA ILE A 248 -11.97 -6.74 -7.70
C ILE A 248 -11.30 -7.26 -8.96
N HIS A 249 -10.18 -7.99 -8.86
CA HIS A 249 -9.48 -8.44 -10.07
C HIS A 249 -10.29 -9.48 -10.84
N ASP A 250 -10.23 -9.37 -12.16
CA ASP A 250 -10.81 -10.30 -13.13
C ASP A 250 -9.88 -10.52 -14.35
N SER A 251 -8.67 -9.94 -14.28
CA SER A 251 -7.67 -9.98 -15.34
C SER A 251 -6.47 -10.84 -14.94
N LEU A 252 -5.80 -11.39 -15.96
CA LEU A 252 -4.51 -12.07 -15.85
C LEU A 252 -3.35 -11.17 -16.28
N ASN A 253 -3.59 -9.87 -16.47
CA ASN A 253 -2.56 -8.86 -16.78
C ASN A 253 -2.28 -8.00 -15.54
N ILE A 254 -1.00 -7.89 -15.18
CA ILE A 254 -0.51 -7.15 -14.01
C ILE A 254 -0.90 -5.67 -14.08
N SER A 255 -0.74 -5.01 -15.24
CA SER A 255 -1.06 -3.58 -15.36
C SER A 255 -2.55 -3.33 -15.16
N GLN A 256 -3.39 -4.13 -15.81
CA GLN A 256 -4.85 -4.04 -15.67
C GLN A 256 -5.33 -4.31 -14.24
N ILE A 257 -4.67 -5.20 -13.49
CA ILE A 257 -5.00 -5.42 -12.07
C ILE A 257 -4.69 -4.15 -11.25
N ILE A 258 -3.54 -3.51 -11.50
CA ILE A 258 -3.15 -2.26 -10.81
C ILE A 258 -4.11 -1.12 -11.20
N GLU A 259 -4.41 -0.96 -12.49
CA GLU A 259 -5.36 0.04 -13.01
C GLU A 259 -6.75 -0.12 -12.39
N LYS A 260 -7.25 -1.36 -12.30
CA LYS A 260 -8.53 -1.65 -11.65
C LYS A 260 -8.53 -1.32 -10.16
N PHE A 261 -7.43 -1.61 -9.47
CA PHE A 261 -7.27 -1.22 -8.08
C PHE A 261 -7.33 0.29 -7.91
N THR A 262 -6.55 1.04 -8.69
CA THR A 262 -6.51 2.50 -8.56
C THR A 262 -7.84 3.15 -8.97
N ALA A 263 -8.50 2.64 -10.02
CA ALA A 263 -9.82 3.11 -10.43
C ALA A 263 -10.88 2.83 -9.36
N TYR A 264 -10.88 1.62 -8.79
CA TYR A 264 -11.77 1.26 -7.70
C TYR A 264 -11.64 2.22 -6.51
N VAL A 265 -10.41 2.52 -6.07
CA VAL A 265 -10.18 3.46 -4.95
C VAL A 265 -10.62 4.88 -5.32
N ALA A 266 -10.32 5.35 -6.54
CA ALA A 266 -10.70 6.68 -7.00
C ALA A 266 -12.23 6.88 -7.06
N GLU A 267 -12.96 5.91 -7.62
CA GLU A 267 -14.43 5.90 -7.62
C GLU A 267 -15.01 5.88 -6.20
N GLY A 268 -14.33 5.20 -5.25
CA GLY A 268 -14.72 5.21 -3.84
C GLY A 268 -14.55 6.60 -3.22
N HIS A 269 -13.46 7.28 -3.54
CA HIS A 269 -13.22 8.66 -3.10
C HIS A 269 -14.24 9.63 -3.69
N GLU A 270 -14.60 9.45 -4.96
CA GLU A 270 -15.66 10.22 -5.61
C GLU A 270 -17.00 10.06 -4.89
N LEU A 271 -17.41 8.83 -4.58
CA LEU A 271 -18.64 8.59 -3.83
C LEU A 271 -18.61 9.28 -2.47
N LEU A 272 -17.52 9.14 -1.72
CA LEU A 272 -17.34 9.82 -0.44
C LEU A 272 -17.52 11.33 -0.56
N LEU A 273 -16.91 11.94 -1.58
CA LEU A 273 -16.99 13.38 -1.83
C LEU A 273 -18.41 13.82 -2.20
N CYS A 274 -19.07 13.07 -3.09
CA CYS A 274 -20.35 13.43 -3.68
C CYS A 274 -21.53 13.16 -2.74
N THR A 275 -21.50 12.05 -1.99
CA THR A 275 -22.63 11.58 -1.17
C THR A 275 -22.36 11.63 0.34
N GLY A 276 -21.10 11.75 0.75
CA GLY A 276 -20.70 11.60 2.16
C GLY A 276 -20.62 10.15 2.63
N SER A 277 -20.80 9.17 1.75
CA SER A 277 -20.71 7.74 2.07
C SER A 277 -20.16 6.90 0.92
N ILE A 278 -19.63 5.71 1.24
CA ILE A 278 -19.26 4.69 0.26
C ILE A 278 -20.08 3.45 0.58
N GLU A 279 -21.13 3.21 -0.22
CA GLU A 279 -22.10 2.12 -0.02
C GLU A 279 -22.39 1.38 -1.35
N ARG A 280 -21.42 1.32 -2.26
CA ARG A 280 -21.59 0.69 -3.59
C ARG A 280 -21.41 -0.82 -3.60
N ASP A 281 -20.69 -1.36 -2.63
CA ASP A 281 -20.31 -2.77 -2.53
C ASP A 281 -20.02 -3.14 -1.06
N SER A 282 -19.54 -4.36 -0.82
CA SER A 282 -19.17 -4.85 0.52
C SER A 282 -17.66 -5.05 0.70
N ILE A 283 -16.83 -4.37 -0.11
CA ILE A 283 -15.37 -4.48 -0.13
C ILE A 283 -14.75 -3.35 0.69
N MET A 284 -15.13 -2.10 0.40
CA MET A 284 -14.70 -0.90 1.12
C MET A 284 -15.89 0.03 1.27
N MET A 285 -16.31 0.25 2.52
CA MET A 285 -17.47 1.06 2.85
C MET A 285 -17.10 2.19 3.80
N TYR A 286 -17.86 3.28 3.72
CA TYR A 286 -17.82 4.37 4.68
C TYR A 286 -19.24 4.84 4.96
N LYS A 287 -19.68 4.75 6.21
CA LYS A 287 -21.03 5.16 6.60
C LYS A 287 -21.04 5.63 8.04
N ASN A 288 -21.77 6.72 8.32
CA ASN A 288 -21.92 7.28 9.67
C ASN A 288 -20.58 7.52 10.38
N GLY A 289 -19.55 7.97 9.64
CA GLY A 289 -18.22 8.23 10.21
C GLY A 289 -17.34 6.99 10.42
N VAL A 290 -17.75 5.81 9.94
CA VAL A 290 -17.03 4.55 10.15
C VAL A 290 -16.57 3.95 8.83
N TRP A 291 -15.27 3.72 8.71
CA TRP A 291 -14.61 2.96 7.67
C TRP A 291 -14.72 1.46 7.92
N LEU A 292 -15.08 0.71 6.89
CA LEU A 292 -15.27 -0.74 6.97
C LEU A 292 -14.68 -1.45 5.75
N ILE A 293 -13.64 -2.25 6.00
CA ILE A 293 -13.06 -3.19 5.04
C ILE A 293 -13.12 -4.57 5.71
N PRO A 294 -14.20 -5.34 5.47
CA PRO A 294 -14.42 -6.59 6.20
C PRO A 294 -13.44 -7.69 5.77
N ASN A 295 -13.12 -8.58 6.70
CA ASN A 295 -12.55 -9.87 6.31
C ASN A 295 -13.58 -10.66 5.47
N PRO A 296 -13.29 -11.00 4.20
CA PRO A 296 -14.25 -11.62 3.29
C PRO A 296 -14.74 -13.02 3.71
N VAL A 297 -14.11 -13.65 4.71
CA VAL A 297 -14.49 -14.98 5.21
C VAL A 297 -15.18 -14.94 6.58
N ILE A 298 -15.33 -13.77 7.19
CA ILE A 298 -16.07 -13.61 8.45
C ILE A 298 -17.43 -12.99 8.11
N PRO A 299 -18.54 -13.73 8.25
CA PRO A 299 -19.85 -13.21 7.93
C PRO A 299 -20.23 -12.11 8.94
N ASN A 300 -20.85 -11.04 8.44
CA ASN A 300 -21.51 -10.06 9.30
C ASN A 300 -22.76 -10.70 9.90
N ARG A 301 -22.72 -11.04 11.19
CA ARG A 301 -23.83 -11.70 11.90
C ARG A 301 -24.75 -10.72 12.64
N GLY A 302 -24.49 -9.41 12.55
CA GLY A 302 -25.27 -8.38 13.25
C GLY A 302 -25.08 -8.37 14.77
N ASP A 303 -24.17 -9.19 15.29
CA ASP A 303 -23.74 -9.23 16.69
C ASP A 303 -22.62 -8.23 17.01
N GLY A 304 -22.14 -7.50 16.00
CA GLY A 304 -21.09 -6.48 16.13
C GLY A 304 -19.66 -7.04 16.08
N GLU A 305 -19.49 -8.37 16.04
CA GLU A 305 -18.17 -9.02 15.98
C GLU A 305 -17.78 -9.30 14.53
N MET A 306 -17.18 -8.31 13.87
CA MET A 306 -16.60 -8.48 12.53
C MET A 306 -15.15 -7.97 12.52
N GLU A 307 -14.26 -8.74 11.90
CA GLU A 307 -12.90 -8.27 11.67
C GLU A 307 -12.92 -7.18 10.59
N ASN A 308 -12.55 -5.97 11.00
CA ASN A 308 -12.44 -4.80 10.13
C ASN A 308 -10.96 -4.47 9.92
N PHE A 309 -10.46 -4.65 8.70
CA PHE A 309 -9.07 -4.31 8.36
C PHE A 309 -8.80 -2.79 8.37
N ALA A 310 -9.84 -1.96 8.41
CA ALA A 310 -9.74 -0.50 8.54
C ALA A 310 -9.95 -0.02 9.98
N ASP A 311 -9.74 -0.86 11.00
CA ASP A 311 -9.84 -0.50 12.43
C ASP A 311 -9.05 0.78 12.75
N LYS A 312 -7.77 0.83 12.37
CA LYS A 312 -6.89 1.99 12.58
C LYS A 312 -7.35 3.26 11.85
N TRP A 313 -8.10 3.14 10.76
CA TRP A 313 -8.63 4.31 10.05
C TRP A 313 -9.73 5.01 10.87
N ASN A 314 -10.42 4.26 11.73
CA ASN A 314 -11.43 4.80 12.63
C ASN A 314 -10.83 5.40 13.90
N GLU A 315 -9.59 5.03 14.23
CA GLU A 315 -8.82 5.62 15.34
C GLU A 315 -8.14 6.92 14.91
N ASP A 316 -7.55 6.95 13.70
CA ASP A 316 -6.91 8.11 13.12
C ASP A 316 -7.17 8.17 11.59
N SER A 317 -7.90 9.21 11.15
CA SER A 317 -8.26 9.41 9.76
C SER A 317 -7.05 9.63 8.84
N GLY A 318 -5.88 9.97 9.39
CA GLY A 318 -4.61 10.07 8.69
C GLY A 318 -4.25 8.80 7.91
N PHE A 319 -4.62 7.61 8.41
CA PHE A 319 -4.41 6.35 7.70
C PHE A 319 -5.27 6.22 6.43
N ALA A 320 -6.54 6.67 6.49
CA ALA A 320 -7.42 6.66 5.33
C ALA A 320 -6.93 7.68 4.29
N ILE A 321 -6.68 8.92 4.71
CA ILE A 321 -6.19 10.01 3.85
C ILE A 321 -4.93 9.55 3.10
N ALA A 322 -3.94 9.03 3.83
CA ALA A 322 -2.70 8.53 3.25
C ALA A 322 -2.91 7.38 2.25
N PHE A 323 -3.89 6.51 2.48
CA PHE A 323 -4.22 5.44 1.53
C PHE A 323 -4.76 5.97 0.21
N PHE A 324 -5.71 6.92 0.25
CA PHE A 324 -6.26 7.54 -0.96
C PHE A 324 -5.19 8.34 -1.73
N GLU A 325 -4.39 9.13 -1.03
CA GLU A 325 -3.27 9.87 -1.64
C GLU A 325 -2.25 8.95 -2.30
N TRP A 326 -1.87 7.86 -1.62
CA TRP A 326 -0.96 6.87 -2.16
C TRP A 326 -1.54 6.16 -3.39
N SER A 327 -2.84 5.83 -3.38
CA SER A 327 -3.50 5.19 -4.52
C SER A 327 -3.53 6.11 -5.75
N GLN A 328 -3.72 7.42 -5.56
CA GLN A 328 -3.60 8.39 -6.66
C GLN A 328 -2.17 8.47 -7.19
N GLN A 329 -1.16 8.46 -6.31
CA GLN A 329 0.23 8.43 -6.75
C GLN A 329 0.55 7.15 -7.54
N LEU A 330 0.08 5.99 -7.07
CA LEU A 330 0.22 4.72 -7.77
C LEU A 330 -0.40 4.78 -9.18
N ALA A 331 -1.57 5.41 -9.32
CA ALA A 331 -2.23 5.57 -10.62
C ALA A 331 -1.38 6.40 -11.60
N ARG A 332 -0.81 7.51 -11.12
CA ARG A 332 0.06 8.38 -11.92
C ARG A 332 1.34 7.66 -12.34
N ASP A 333 2.02 7.02 -11.41
CA ASP A 333 3.27 6.30 -11.66
C ASP A 333 3.04 5.08 -12.58
N ALA A 334 1.91 4.39 -12.43
CA ALA A 334 1.51 3.31 -13.33
C ALA A 334 1.21 3.82 -14.76
N SER A 335 0.51 4.96 -14.92
CA SER A 335 0.25 5.57 -16.23
C SER A 335 1.56 6.03 -16.89
N GLY A 336 2.42 6.71 -16.13
CA GLY A 336 3.73 7.16 -16.62
C GLY A 336 4.58 5.98 -17.10
N PHE A 337 4.57 4.86 -16.36
CA PHE A 337 5.18 3.62 -16.81
C PHE A 337 4.53 3.02 -18.06
N SER A 338 3.20 3.02 -18.18
CA SER A 338 2.50 2.54 -19.38
C SER A 338 2.93 3.30 -20.64
N GLU A 339 3.14 4.61 -20.52
CA GLU A 339 3.54 5.48 -21.64
C GLU A 339 5.04 5.36 -21.98
N SER A 340 5.90 5.28 -20.97
CA SER A 340 7.35 5.34 -21.15
C SER A 340 8.03 3.97 -21.26
N LEU A 341 7.41 2.94 -20.68
CA LEU A 341 7.98 1.62 -20.40
C LEU A 341 9.31 1.66 -19.62
N VAL A 342 9.53 2.70 -18.81
CA VAL A 342 10.73 2.86 -17.96
C VAL A 342 10.41 2.48 -16.52
N SER A 343 11.08 1.44 -16.00
CA SER A 343 10.84 0.91 -14.65
C SER A 343 10.89 1.94 -13.52
N ASP A 344 11.68 2.99 -13.66
CA ASP A 344 11.84 4.02 -12.64
C ASP A 344 10.62 4.93 -12.54
N ASP A 345 9.81 5.03 -13.60
CA ASP A 345 8.56 5.80 -13.59
C ASP A 345 7.47 5.12 -12.75
N LEU A 346 7.61 3.81 -12.48
CA LEU A 346 6.79 3.08 -11.51
C LEU A 346 7.29 3.26 -10.06
N ASN A 347 8.40 3.99 -9.86
CA ASN A 347 8.96 4.40 -8.57
C ASN A 347 9.14 3.25 -7.55
N LEU A 348 9.57 2.07 -8.00
CA LEU A 348 9.79 0.90 -7.12
C LEU A 348 11.17 0.91 -6.42
N ARG A 349 12.05 1.84 -6.81
CA ARG A 349 13.44 2.03 -6.35
C ARG A 349 14.20 0.70 -6.18
N ILE A 350 14.27 -0.06 -7.26
CA ILE A 350 15.11 -1.26 -7.42
C ILE A 350 16.55 -0.80 -7.67
N LYS A 351 17.56 -1.60 -7.27
CA LYS A 351 18.97 -1.25 -7.52
C LYS A 351 19.20 -1.22 -9.05
N CYS A 352 19.44 -0.04 -9.63
CA CYS A 352 19.87 0.08 -11.02
C CYS A 352 21.17 -0.72 -11.22
N PHE A 353 21.23 -1.57 -12.24
CA PHE A 353 22.50 -1.93 -12.87
C PHE A 353 22.63 -1.06 -14.12
N GLY A 354 23.65 -0.21 -14.12
CA GLY A 354 23.75 0.99 -14.94
C GLY A 354 24.12 2.13 -14.00
N ASP A 355 25.09 2.97 -14.38
CA ASP A 355 25.57 4.00 -13.46
C ASP A 355 24.39 4.92 -13.09
N GLY A 356 24.21 5.21 -11.80
CA GLY A 356 23.18 6.14 -11.33
C GLY A 356 23.37 7.58 -11.86
N SER A 357 24.46 7.83 -12.61
CA SER A 357 24.70 9.09 -13.31
C SER A 357 23.95 9.16 -14.65
N VAL A 358 23.55 8.02 -15.22
CA VAL A 358 22.73 7.94 -16.43
C VAL A 358 21.29 8.33 -16.12
N TYR A 359 20.74 8.05 -14.93
CA TYR A 359 19.34 8.38 -14.61
C TYR A 359 19.10 9.84 -14.24
N SER A 360 19.90 10.45 -13.36
CA SER A 360 19.78 11.90 -13.13
C SER A 360 20.06 12.66 -14.42
N LYS A 361 20.94 12.14 -15.29
CA LYS A 361 21.16 12.70 -16.62
C LYS A 361 20.07 12.34 -17.63
N ILE A 362 19.36 11.21 -17.56
CA ILE A 362 18.26 10.84 -18.48
C ILE A 362 16.97 11.54 -18.09
N VAL A 363 16.66 11.67 -16.81
CA VAL A 363 15.53 12.49 -16.35
C VAL A 363 15.87 13.95 -16.58
N SER A 364 17.07 14.42 -16.21
CA SER A 364 17.46 15.80 -16.56
C SER A 364 17.68 16.00 -18.05
N SER A 365 18.00 14.99 -18.86
CA SER A 365 18.15 15.12 -20.33
C SER A 365 16.84 14.93 -21.04
N ARG A 366 15.90 14.09 -20.58
CA ARG A 366 14.54 14.02 -21.11
C ARG A 366 13.77 15.25 -20.69
N LEU A 367 13.93 15.72 -19.45
CA LEU A 367 13.43 17.01 -19.01
C LEU A 367 14.17 18.14 -19.73
N ALA A 368 15.48 18.08 -19.99
CA ALA A 368 16.19 19.11 -20.77
C ALA A 368 15.81 19.11 -22.25
N ASP A 369 15.66 17.94 -22.85
CA ASP A 369 15.26 17.73 -24.25
C ASP A 369 13.80 18.18 -24.43
N ARG A 370 12.91 17.83 -23.49
CA ARG A 370 11.55 18.40 -23.36
C ARG A 370 11.59 19.88 -22.98
N LEU A 371 12.58 20.34 -22.20
CA LEU A 371 12.73 21.76 -21.85
C LEU A 371 13.08 22.61 -23.09
N THR A 372 13.76 22.00 -24.07
CA THR A 372 14.18 22.61 -25.34
C THR A 372 13.16 22.50 -26.46
N GLN A 373 12.26 21.51 -26.45
CA GLN A 373 11.15 21.42 -27.40
C GLN A 373 9.93 22.16 -26.82
N ASN A 374 9.59 23.31 -27.41
CA ASN A 374 8.38 24.12 -27.19
C ASN A 374 7.48 23.68 -26.02
N TRP A 375 7.64 24.36 -24.87
CA TRP A 375 6.69 24.30 -23.78
C TRP A 375 5.34 24.81 -24.29
N GLY A 376 4.37 23.90 -24.39
CA GLY A 376 3.03 24.23 -24.86
C GLY A 376 1.93 23.57 -24.06
N ASP A 377 2.25 22.69 -23.10
CA ASP A 377 1.26 21.89 -22.40
C ASP A 377 1.27 22.14 -20.89
N THR A 378 0.08 22.39 -20.36
CA THR A 378 -0.18 22.60 -18.94
C THR A 378 0.04 21.32 -18.14
N ASP A 379 -0.20 20.15 -18.75
CA ASP A 379 -0.13 18.85 -18.10
C ASP A 379 1.31 18.47 -17.68
N GLU A 380 2.31 18.92 -18.45
CA GLU A 380 3.72 18.73 -18.11
C GLU A 380 4.12 19.52 -16.86
N LEU A 381 3.63 20.75 -16.71
CA LEU A 381 3.89 21.55 -15.51
C LEU A 381 3.24 20.94 -14.27
N LEU A 382 2.00 20.45 -14.38
CA LEU A 382 1.32 19.77 -13.28
C LEU A 382 2.08 18.51 -12.83
N SER A 383 2.64 17.76 -13.80
CA SER A 383 3.50 16.60 -13.52
C SER A 383 4.77 17.00 -12.75
N LEU A 384 5.42 18.12 -13.14
CA LEU A 384 6.58 18.65 -12.42
C LEU A 384 6.25 19.11 -11.01
N ILE A 385 5.09 19.73 -10.81
CA ILE A 385 4.62 20.14 -9.49
C ILE A 385 4.42 18.91 -8.60
N HIS A 386 3.79 17.84 -9.09
CA HIS A 386 3.68 16.58 -8.36
C HIS A 386 5.05 16.04 -7.94
N LEU A 387 6.01 15.98 -8.86
CA LEU A 387 7.35 15.50 -8.56
C LEU A 387 8.07 16.36 -7.51
N ALA A 388 7.89 17.69 -7.56
CA ALA A 388 8.49 18.60 -6.59
C ALA A 388 7.83 18.53 -5.21
N VAL A 389 6.50 18.36 -5.14
CA VAL A 389 5.77 18.12 -3.88
C VAL A 389 6.27 16.84 -3.20
N GLU A 390 6.58 15.79 -3.97
CA GLU A 390 7.15 14.55 -3.46
C GLU A 390 8.67 14.62 -3.17
N GLY A 391 9.29 15.78 -3.36
CA GLY A 391 10.73 15.98 -3.14
C GLY A 391 11.63 15.30 -4.19
N ASN A 392 11.07 14.83 -5.31
CA ASN A 392 11.79 14.17 -6.40
C ASN A 392 12.27 15.16 -7.47
N PHE A 393 11.90 16.44 -7.38
CA PHE A 393 12.30 17.47 -8.33
C PHE A 393 12.54 18.83 -7.67
N ALA A 394 13.46 19.62 -8.22
CA ALA A 394 13.85 20.90 -7.61
C ALA A 394 12.83 22.00 -7.91
N TRP A 395 12.34 22.67 -6.85
CA TRP A 395 11.38 23.77 -6.97
C TRP A 395 11.85 24.92 -7.87
N SER A 396 13.15 25.24 -7.89
CA SER A 396 13.70 26.29 -8.77
C SER A 396 13.49 25.99 -10.26
N ALA A 397 13.50 24.71 -10.65
CA ALA A 397 13.23 24.31 -12.02
C ALA A 397 11.74 24.38 -12.34
N VAL A 398 10.87 24.04 -11.39
CA VAL A 398 9.41 24.20 -11.51
C VAL A 398 9.01 25.67 -11.63
N GLU A 399 9.62 26.55 -10.85
CA GLU A 399 9.40 28.01 -10.94
C GLU A 399 9.80 28.56 -12.30
N SER A 400 10.97 28.15 -12.81
CA SER A 400 11.45 28.56 -14.13
C SER A 400 10.52 28.09 -15.25
N ALA A 401 10.03 26.85 -15.15
CA ALA A 401 9.06 26.25 -16.04
C ALA A 401 7.72 27.01 -16.04
N ALA A 402 7.17 27.27 -14.87
CA ALA A 402 5.92 28.01 -14.70
C ALA A 402 6.01 29.43 -15.28
N GLN A 403 7.12 30.13 -15.02
CA GLN A 403 7.35 31.48 -15.59
C GLN A 403 7.40 31.45 -17.12
N LYS A 404 8.08 30.46 -17.70
CA LYS A 404 8.19 30.32 -19.16
C LYS A 404 6.82 30.08 -19.81
N ILE A 405 5.97 29.25 -19.22
CA ILE A 405 4.60 29.02 -19.73
C ILE A 405 3.77 30.31 -19.65
N LEU A 406 3.90 31.05 -18.55
CA LEU A 406 3.23 32.33 -18.38
C LEU A 406 3.65 33.34 -19.45
N ASP A 407 4.96 33.47 -19.70
CA ASP A 407 5.51 34.40 -20.71
C ASP A 407 5.11 34.03 -22.16
N GLN A 408 4.81 32.75 -22.42
CA GLN A 408 4.46 32.23 -23.75
C GLN A 408 2.95 32.20 -24.02
N SER A 409 2.12 32.53 -23.03
CA SER A 409 0.66 32.48 -23.14
C SER A 409 0.15 33.59 -24.07
N GLN A 410 -0.50 33.20 -25.18
CA GLN A 410 -0.94 34.14 -26.23
C GLN A 410 -2.43 34.50 -26.18
N SER A 411 -3.23 33.80 -25.37
CA SER A 411 -4.66 34.07 -25.19
C SER A 411 -4.99 34.26 -23.72
N GLN A 412 -6.02 35.05 -23.43
CA GLN A 412 -6.45 35.32 -22.05
C GLN A 412 -6.78 34.04 -21.27
N CYS A 413 -7.42 33.06 -21.94
CA CYS A 413 -7.76 31.78 -21.31
C CYS A 413 -6.50 30.98 -20.95
N CYS A 414 -5.53 30.89 -21.88
CA CYS A 414 -4.25 30.23 -21.61
C CYS A 414 -3.46 30.94 -20.50
N GLU A 415 -3.50 32.27 -20.48
CA GLU A 415 -2.83 33.08 -19.46
C GLU A 415 -3.45 32.87 -18.07
N ASP A 416 -4.77 32.83 -17.97
CA ASP A 416 -5.47 32.59 -16.70
C ASP A 416 -5.11 31.20 -16.13
N VAL A 417 -5.06 30.16 -16.98
CA VAL A 417 -4.60 28.81 -16.58
C VAL A 417 -3.13 28.86 -16.12
N ALA A 418 -2.26 29.48 -16.92
CA ALA A 418 -0.84 29.59 -16.60
C ALA A 418 -0.59 30.33 -15.27
N ARG A 419 -1.35 31.39 -14.98
CA ARG A 419 -1.27 32.15 -13.72
C ARG A 419 -1.72 31.34 -12.52
N VAL A 420 -2.85 30.62 -12.61
CA VAL A 420 -3.28 29.71 -11.54
C VAL A 420 -2.19 28.67 -11.24
N ASN A 421 -1.60 28.10 -12.29
CA ASN A 421 -0.52 27.12 -12.16
C ASN A 421 0.79 27.73 -11.62
N PHE A 422 1.08 28.98 -11.98
CA PHE A 422 2.20 29.72 -11.42
C PHE A 422 2.02 29.97 -9.91
N TYR A 423 0.83 30.37 -9.47
CA TYR A 423 0.56 30.68 -8.06
C TYR A 423 0.48 29.44 -7.15
N GLN A 424 0.16 28.25 -7.66
CA GLN A 424 0.20 27.03 -6.83
C GLN A 424 1.63 26.64 -6.43
N VAL A 425 2.65 26.99 -7.22
CA VAL A 425 4.07 26.66 -6.95
C VAL A 425 4.54 27.21 -5.59
N PRO A 426 4.44 28.52 -5.30
CA PRO A 426 4.81 29.04 -3.98
C PRO A 426 3.90 28.52 -2.86
N ARG A 427 2.60 28.27 -3.13
CA ARG A 427 1.67 27.70 -2.13
C ARG A 427 2.10 26.31 -1.67
N HIS A 428 2.49 25.43 -2.59
CA HIS A 428 3.01 24.09 -2.27
C HIS A 428 4.34 24.12 -1.51
N GLN A 429 5.11 25.21 -1.62
CA GLN A 429 6.31 25.45 -0.81
C GLN A 429 5.99 26.04 0.59
N GLY A 430 4.71 26.13 0.96
CA GLY A 430 4.27 26.69 2.24
C GLY A 430 4.33 28.21 2.32
N ARG A 431 4.52 28.91 1.19
CA ARG A 431 4.51 30.38 1.15
C ARG A 431 3.09 30.90 0.99
N GLU A 432 2.80 32.04 1.63
CA GLU A 432 1.58 32.79 1.37
C GLU A 432 1.69 33.58 0.06
N LEU A 433 0.55 33.78 -0.61
CA LEU A 433 0.48 34.69 -1.75
C LEU A 433 0.58 36.14 -1.27
N SER A 434 1.31 36.97 -2.03
CA SER A 434 1.35 38.41 -1.79
C SER A 434 -0.03 39.04 -2.00
N PRO A 435 -0.29 40.24 -1.46
CA PRO A 435 -1.54 40.96 -1.71
C PRO A 435 -1.84 41.15 -3.21
N GLU A 436 -0.82 41.39 -4.03
CA GLU A 436 -0.94 41.55 -5.47
C GLU A 436 -1.33 40.24 -6.14
N ALA A 437 -0.69 39.13 -5.75
CA ALA A 437 -1.03 37.80 -6.25
C ALA A 437 -2.47 37.39 -5.85
N LYS A 438 -2.90 37.70 -4.62
CA LYS A 438 -4.29 37.47 -4.18
C LYS A 438 -5.28 38.27 -5.02
N ALA A 439 -5.01 39.56 -5.24
CA ALA A 439 -5.84 40.41 -6.08
C ALA A 439 -5.89 39.92 -7.54
N ASP A 440 -4.79 39.38 -8.05
CA ASP A 440 -4.75 38.80 -9.39
C ASP A 440 -5.58 37.51 -9.48
N VAL A 441 -5.49 36.63 -8.48
CA VAL A 441 -6.34 35.44 -8.38
C VAL A 441 -7.83 35.82 -8.30
N ASP A 442 -8.19 36.85 -7.54
CA ASP A 442 -9.57 37.37 -7.49
C ASP A 442 -10.03 37.90 -8.85
N ASN A 443 -9.14 38.58 -9.59
CA ASN A 443 -9.44 39.04 -10.94
C ASN A 443 -9.65 37.87 -11.91
N ILE A 444 -8.81 36.83 -11.85
CA ILE A 444 -8.98 35.59 -12.65
C ILE A 444 -10.32 34.93 -12.31
N LEU A 445 -10.64 34.80 -11.02
CA LEU A 445 -11.91 34.25 -10.54
C LEU A 445 -13.11 35.02 -11.08
N SER A 446 -13.05 36.36 -11.08
CA SER A 446 -14.13 37.22 -11.60
C SER A 446 -14.41 37.01 -13.09
N ARG A 447 -13.40 36.64 -13.89
CA ARG A 447 -13.55 36.37 -15.33
C ARG A 447 -14.08 34.97 -15.62
N ASN A 448 -13.85 34.02 -14.71
CA ASN A 448 -14.08 32.59 -14.93
C ASN A 448 -15.09 32.00 -13.92
N GLN A 449 -16.07 32.78 -13.46
CA GLN A 449 -17.05 32.37 -12.43
C GLN A 449 -17.93 31.17 -12.85
N GLU A 450 -18.12 30.98 -14.15
CA GLU A 450 -18.93 29.88 -14.71
C GLU A 450 -18.12 28.58 -14.90
N ASP A 451 -16.79 28.62 -14.78
CA ASP A 451 -15.94 27.42 -14.84
C ASP A 451 -15.62 26.94 -13.43
N SER A 452 -16.28 25.85 -13.02
CA SER A 452 -16.10 25.19 -11.74
C SER A 452 -14.64 24.83 -11.42
N ALA A 453 -13.82 24.54 -12.44
CA ALA A 453 -12.39 24.26 -12.25
C ALA A 453 -11.64 25.52 -11.81
N PHE A 454 -11.87 26.65 -12.47
CA PHE A 454 -11.28 27.93 -12.07
C PHE A 454 -11.75 28.36 -10.70
N VAL A 455 -13.04 28.21 -10.40
CA VAL A 455 -13.61 28.50 -9.09
C VAL A 455 -12.88 27.70 -8.02
N LEU A 456 -12.81 26.37 -8.16
CA LEU A 456 -12.14 25.51 -7.20
C LEU A 456 -10.65 25.88 -7.04
N CYS A 457 -9.91 25.98 -8.15
CA CYS A 457 -8.47 26.25 -8.11
C CYS A 457 -8.14 27.61 -7.47
N CYS A 458 -8.88 28.67 -7.80
CA CYS A 458 -8.68 29.98 -7.19
C CYS A 458 -8.98 29.94 -5.67
N HIS A 459 -10.07 29.31 -5.27
CA HIS A 459 -10.40 29.19 -3.85
C HIS A 459 -9.40 28.32 -3.07
N LEU A 460 -8.79 27.30 -3.68
CA LEU A 460 -7.69 26.53 -3.08
C LEU A 460 -6.45 27.39 -2.85
N LEU A 461 -6.07 28.22 -3.84
CA LEU A 461 -4.96 29.17 -3.71
C LEU A 461 -5.20 30.17 -2.58
N LEU A 462 -6.42 30.69 -2.48
CA LEU A 462 -6.85 31.66 -1.47
C LEU A 462 -7.13 31.04 -0.09
N GLY A 463 -7.19 29.71 0.03
CA GLY A 463 -7.51 29.01 1.28
C GLY A 463 -8.98 29.13 1.71
N SER A 464 -9.88 29.36 0.75
CA SER A 464 -11.33 29.51 0.98
C SER A 464 -12.17 28.47 0.22
N ALA A 465 -11.53 27.38 -0.24
CA ALA A 465 -12.22 26.27 -0.89
C ALA A 465 -13.26 25.63 0.04
N THR A 466 -14.26 24.99 -0.55
CA THR A 466 -15.28 24.25 0.17
C THR A 466 -15.51 22.89 -0.49
N GLN A 467 -16.00 21.92 0.28
CA GLN A 467 -16.35 20.60 -0.26
C GLN A 467 -17.39 20.69 -1.40
N LYS A 468 -18.28 21.70 -1.37
CA LYS A 468 -19.22 21.95 -2.46
C LYS A 468 -18.48 22.27 -3.77
N MET A 469 -17.47 23.14 -3.72
CA MET A 469 -16.68 23.49 -4.92
C MET A 469 -15.95 22.28 -5.51
N VAL A 470 -15.45 21.37 -4.66
CA VAL A 470 -14.83 20.11 -5.11
C VAL A 470 -15.86 19.26 -5.85
N ARG A 471 -17.05 19.07 -5.27
CA ARG A 471 -18.15 18.31 -5.91
C ARG A 471 -18.61 18.92 -7.23
N ASP A 472 -18.79 20.23 -7.27
CA ASP A 472 -19.23 20.94 -8.47
C ASP A 472 -18.19 20.77 -9.60
N CYS A 473 -16.89 20.81 -9.26
CA CYS A 473 -15.80 20.56 -10.20
C CYS A 473 -15.78 19.10 -10.70
N ILE A 474 -15.85 18.12 -9.79
CA ILE A 474 -15.93 16.70 -10.14
C ILE A 474 -17.11 16.41 -11.07
N THR A 475 -18.28 16.99 -10.78
CA THR A 475 -19.49 16.80 -11.61
C THR A 475 -19.29 17.29 -13.04
N SER A 476 -18.48 18.34 -13.23
CA SER A 476 -18.24 18.96 -14.54
C SER A 476 -17.08 18.35 -15.35
N ARG A 477 -16.03 17.87 -14.69
CA ARG A 477 -14.77 17.43 -15.34
C ARG A 477 -14.50 15.92 -15.20
N GLY A 478 -15.20 15.25 -14.27
CA GLY A 478 -14.95 13.86 -13.90
C GLY A 478 -13.96 13.73 -12.73
N SER A 479 -14.18 12.73 -11.87
CA SER A 479 -13.40 12.53 -10.65
C SER A 479 -11.95 12.15 -10.88
N ALA A 480 -11.69 11.25 -11.82
CA ALA A 480 -10.34 10.77 -12.13
C ALA A 480 -9.40 11.89 -12.58
N ASP A 481 -9.94 12.90 -13.28
CA ASP A 481 -9.21 14.10 -13.68
C ASP A 481 -8.96 15.00 -12.46
N VAL A 482 -10.04 15.43 -11.79
CA VAL A 482 -9.96 16.43 -10.71
C VAL A 482 -9.12 15.95 -9.52
N LEU A 483 -9.35 14.73 -9.03
CA LEU A 483 -8.57 14.13 -7.93
C LEU A 483 -7.08 13.96 -8.30
N GLY A 484 -6.78 13.96 -9.59
CA GLY A 484 -5.42 13.93 -10.13
C GLY A 484 -4.65 15.24 -9.99
N TRP A 485 -5.28 16.37 -9.68
CA TRP A 485 -4.60 17.68 -9.73
C TRP A 485 -3.68 17.94 -8.53
N PRO A 486 -2.46 18.49 -8.72
CA PRO A 486 -1.56 18.80 -7.62
C PRO A 486 -2.17 19.79 -6.63
N ILE A 487 -2.90 20.78 -7.16
CA ILE A 487 -3.49 21.86 -6.39
C ILE A 487 -4.49 21.39 -5.31
N LEU A 488 -5.13 20.22 -5.50
CA LEU A 488 -6.00 19.64 -4.47
C LEU A 488 -5.25 19.23 -3.20
N ARG A 489 -3.93 19.01 -3.26
CA ARG A 489 -3.10 18.75 -2.08
C ARG A 489 -2.96 19.98 -1.16
N LEU A 490 -3.44 21.15 -1.60
CA LEU A 490 -3.59 22.33 -0.74
C LEU A 490 -4.89 22.29 0.09
N ALA A 491 -5.82 21.40 -0.24
CA ALA A 491 -7.09 21.28 0.47
C ALA A 491 -6.88 20.54 1.80
N PRO A 492 -7.42 21.06 2.93
CA PRO A 492 -7.49 20.30 4.17
C PRO A 492 -8.42 19.07 4.04
N PRO A 493 -8.21 18.02 4.85
CA PRO A 493 -8.92 16.75 4.71
C PRO A 493 -10.45 16.84 4.75
N GLU A 494 -11.00 17.76 5.52
CA GLU A 494 -12.45 17.94 5.68
C GLU A 494 -13.11 18.39 4.36
N ILE A 495 -12.36 19.15 3.54
CA ILE A 495 -12.81 19.55 2.20
C ILE A 495 -12.79 18.36 1.24
N LEU A 496 -11.93 17.36 1.50
CA LEU A 496 -11.78 16.14 0.72
C LEU A 496 -12.69 14.99 1.18
N GLY A 497 -13.60 15.27 2.14
CA GLY A 497 -14.61 14.33 2.62
C GLY A 497 -14.13 13.37 3.71
N PHE A 498 -12.96 13.61 4.29
CA PHE A 498 -12.39 12.81 5.38
C PHE A 498 -12.77 13.31 6.77
#